data_AF-A0A3M2H4U7-F1
#
_entry.id   AF-A0A3M2H4U7-F1
#
_cell.length_a   1.000
_cell.length_b   1.000
_cell.length_c   1.000
_cell.angle_alpha   90.00
_cell.angle_beta   90.00
_cell.angle_gamma   90.00
#
_symmetry.space_group_name_H-M   'P 1'
#
loop_
_entity.id
_entity.type
_entity.pdbx_description
1 polymer ?
#
loop_
_entity_poly.entity_id
_entity_poly.type
_entity_poly.pdbx_seq_one_letter_code
_entity_poly.pdbx_strand_id
1 'polypeptide(L)'
;MNRYGQLVLDHNRRHRPAAYSQIPAPESFFAAVGEQIAEAVSRLRDEILGPIRQGESPEAYRLRGYQAWATAEELILAEHLLMQPEPDPTAETPEADDGDLEHRYRLLAEINQAINTPL
;
A
#
# COMPACT_ATOMS: atom_id res chain seq x y z
N MET A 1 0.95 -19.23 12.68
CA MET A 1 1.21 -17.98 11.93
C MET A 1 0.24 -17.93 10.76
N ASN A 2 -0.43 -16.79 10.54
CA ASN A 2 -1.38 -16.62 9.46
C ASN A 2 -0.68 -16.25 8.13
N ARG A 3 -1.46 -16.07 7.04
CA ARG A 3 -0.90 -15.78 5.71
C ARG A 3 -0.06 -14.50 5.67
N TYR A 4 -0.45 -13.47 6.42
CA TYR A 4 0.24 -12.19 6.43
C TYR A 4 1.59 -12.31 7.14
N GLY A 5 1.63 -13.02 8.27
CA GLY A 5 2.89 -13.31 8.96
C GLY A 5 3.86 -14.06 8.05
N GLN A 6 3.37 -15.07 7.33
CA GLN A 6 4.19 -15.82 6.37
C GLN A 6 4.69 -14.94 5.21
N LEU A 7 3.81 -14.11 4.65
CA LEU A 7 4.16 -13.16 3.58
C LEU A 7 5.29 -12.21 4.02
N VAL A 8 5.14 -11.59 5.20
CA VAL A 8 6.13 -10.64 5.72
C VAL A 8 7.44 -11.37 6.05
N LEU A 9 7.39 -12.57 6.62
CA LEU A 9 8.56 -13.40 6.89
C LEU A 9 9.33 -13.69 5.60
N ASP A 10 8.65 -14.16 4.56
CA ASP A 10 9.28 -14.50 3.28
C ASP A 10 9.84 -13.26 2.57
N HIS A 11 9.14 -12.14 2.65
CA HIS A 11 9.63 -10.85 2.15
C HIS A 11 10.91 -10.43 2.88
N ASN A 12 10.92 -10.48 4.22
CA ASN A 12 12.07 -10.04 5.03
C ASN A 12 13.30 -10.92 4.78
N ARG A 13 13.13 -12.24 4.62
CA ARG A 13 14.24 -13.15 4.28
C ARG A 13 14.87 -12.83 2.92
N ARG A 14 14.09 -12.34 1.96
CA ARG A 14 14.56 -12.05 0.60
C ARG A 14 15.09 -10.63 0.44
N HIS A 15 14.46 -9.64 1.06
CA HIS A 15 14.68 -8.22 0.78
C HIS A 15 15.24 -7.43 1.96
N ARG A 16 15.29 -8.02 3.16
CA ARG A 16 15.82 -7.39 4.37
C ARG A 16 16.66 -8.36 5.21
N PRO A 17 17.66 -9.04 4.61
CA PRO A 17 18.35 -10.14 5.27
C PRO A 17 19.13 -9.70 6.51
N ALA A 18 19.69 -8.49 6.52
CA ALA A 18 20.42 -7.95 7.67
C ALA A 18 19.48 -7.69 8.85
N ALA A 19 18.36 -6.98 8.63
CA ALA A 19 17.34 -6.74 9.64
C ALA A 19 16.72 -8.07 10.12
N TYR A 20 16.41 -9.00 9.21
CA TYR A 20 15.86 -10.30 9.56
C TYR A 20 16.76 -11.08 10.53
N SER A 21 18.08 -11.07 10.31
CA SER A 21 19.05 -11.77 11.17
C SER A 21 19.10 -11.25 12.61
N GLN A 22 18.64 -10.02 12.85
CA GLN A 22 18.63 -9.39 14.17
C GLN A 22 17.34 -9.66 14.95
N ILE A 23 16.32 -10.26 14.32
CA ILE A 23 15.04 -10.53 14.96
C ILE A 23 15.18 -11.77 15.87
N PRO A 24 15.03 -11.62 17.19
CA PRO A 24 14.98 -12.77 18.08
C PRO A 24 13.65 -13.53 17.89
N ALA A 25 13.70 -14.86 17.88
CA ALA A 25 12.53 -15.73 17.73
C ALA A 25 11.62 -15.33 16.54
N PRO A 26 12.13 -15.39 15.29
CA PRO A 26 11.45 -14.86 14.11
C PRO A 26 10.05 -15.44 13.92
N GLU A 27 9.84 -16.71 14.23
CA GLU A 27 8.54 -17.37 14.10
C GLU A 27 7.45 -16.71 14.98
N SER A 28 7.78 -16.41 16.24
CA SER A 28 6.86 -15.74 17.15
C SER A 28 6.64 -14.28 16.77
N PHE A 29 7.71 -13.60 16.34
CA PHE A 29 7.65 -12.22 15.87
C PHE A 29 6.70 -12.07 14.67
N PHE A 30 6.92 -12.85 13.60
CA PHE A 30 6.10 -12.77 12.39
C PHE A 30 4.70 -13.34 12.59
N ALA A 31 4.50 -14.26 13.54
CA ALA A 31 3.16 -14.64 13.96
C ALA A 31 2.39 -13.45 14.55
N ALA A 32 2.99 -12.68 15.46
CA ALA A 32 2.36 -11.50 16.06
C ALA A 32 2.10 -10.39 15.02
N VAL A 33 3.08 -10.11 14.15
CA VAL A 33 2.93 -9.14 13.04
C VAL A 33 1.78 -9.56 12.12
N GLY A 34 1.69 -10.86 11.79
CA GLY A 34 0.61 -11.37 10.95
C GLY A 34 -0.77 -11.10 11.55
N GLU A 35 -0.94 -11.28 12.86
CA GLU A 35 -2.21 -10.98 13.55
C GLU A 35 -2.52 -9.48 13.54
N GLN A 36 -1.52 -8.63 13.77
CA GLN A 36 -1.68 -7.17 13.70
C GLN A 36 -2.13 -6.71 12.30
N ILE A 37 -1.53 -7.26 11.24
CA ILE A 37 -1.92 -6.97 9.86
C ILE A 37 -3.35 -7.47 9.60
N ALA A 38 -3.69 -8.69 10.03
CA ALA A 38 -5.04 -9.23 9.85
C ALA A 38 -6.10 -8.36 10.51
N GLU A 39 -5.84 -7.88 11.72
CA GLU A 39 -6.72 -6.97 12.44
C GLU A 39 -6.86 -5.62 11.72
N ALA A 40 -5.73 -5.04 11.27
CA ALA A 40 -5.73 -3.77 10.54
C ALA A 40 -6.50 -3.87 9.21
N VAL A 41 -6.30 -4.95 8.43
CA VAL A 41 -7.07 -5.20 7.19
C VAL A 41 -8.55 -5.36 7.48
N SER A 42 -8.91 -6.11 8.53
CA SER A 42 -10.32 -6.27 8.90
C SER A 42 -10.96 -4.94 9.26
N ARG A 43 -10.28 -4.11 10.05
CA ARG A 43 -10.78 -2.80 10.47
C ARG A 43 -10.97 -1.86 9.27
N LEU A 44 -9.94 -1.73 8.44
CA LEU A 44 -9.99 -0.87 7.25
C LEU A 44 -11.02 -1.36 6.22
N ARG A 45 -11.17 -2.68 6.05
CA ARG A 45 -12.25 -3.25 5.22
C ARG A 45 -13.61 -2.76 5.69
N ASP A 46 -13.86 -2.81 7.00
CA ASP A 46 -15.15 -2.40 7.56
C ASP A 46 -15.40 -0.90 7.39
N GLU A 47 -14.36 -0.09 7.49
CA GLU A 47 -14.41 1.35 7.17
C GLU A 47 -14.71 1.61 5.69
N ILE A 48 -14.05 0.90 4.77
CA ILE A 48 -14.26 1.03 3.31
C ILE A 48 -15.65 0.50 2.90
N LEU A 49 -16.07 -0.63 3.46
CA LEU A 49 -17.35 -1.26 3.16
C LEU A 49 -18.51 -0.44 3.73
N GLY A 50 -18.43 -0.01 4.98
CA GLY A 50 -19.54 0.68 5.64
C GLY A 50 -20.85 -0.12 5.60
N PRO A 51 -22.00 0.51 5.90
CA PRO A 51 -23.29 -0.16 5.89
C PRO A 51 -23.80 -0.47 4.48
N ILE A 52 -24.83 -1.31 4.40
CA ILE A 52 -25.62 -1.54 3.17
C ILE A 52 -26.26 -0.21 2.75
N ARG A 53 -26.10 0.15 1.48
CA ARG A 53 -26.65 1.39 0.91
C ARG A 53 -28.13 1.24 0.58
N GLN A 54 -28.86 2.35 0.51
CA GLN A 54 -30.27 2.30 0.10
C GLN A 54 -30.40 1.75 -1.33
N GLY A 55 -31.26 0.75 -1.52
CA GLY A 55 -31.44 0.07 -2.80
C GLY A 55 -30.35 -0.94 -3.18
N GLU A 56 -29.33 -1.14 -2.33
CA GLU A 56 -28.29 -2.15 -2.56
C GLU A 56 -28.82 -3.55 -2.20
N SER A 57 -28.68 -4.50 -3.13
CA SER A 57 -29.03 -5.89 -2.84
C SER A 57 -27.98 -6.54 -1.93
N PRO A 58 -28.33 -7.57 -1.15
CA PRO A 58 -27.36 -8.30 -0.31
C PRO A 58 -26.18 -8.88 -1.11
N GLU A 59 -26.41 -9.29 -2.35
CA GLU A 59 -25.35 -9.80 -3.23
C GLU A 59 -24.40 -8.68 -3.68
N ALA A 60 -24.93 -7.52 -4.05
CA ALA A 60 -24.11 -6.36 -4.42
C ALA A 60 -23.24 -5.90 -3.22
N TYR A 61 -23.81 -5.90 -2.02
CA TYR A 61 -23.07 -5.63 -0.79
C TYR A 61 -21.93 -6.63 -0.56
N ARG A 62 -22.19 -7.93 -0.76
CA ARG A 62 -21.16 -8.98 -0.65
C ARG A 62 -20.03 -8.79 -1.66
N LEU A 63 -20.35 -8.47 -2.91
CA LEU A 63 -19.34 -8.21 -3.94
C LEU A 63 -18.46 -7.01 -3.59
N ARG A 64 -19.08 -5.93 -3.11
CA ARG A 64 -18.37 -4.75 -2.60
C ARG A 64 -17.52 -5.08 -1.38
N GLY A 65 -17.96 -6.02 -0.55
CA GLY A 65 -17.17 -6.57 0.56
C GLY A 65 -15.86 -7.22 0.12
N TYR A 66 -15.85 -7.99 -0.98
CA TYR A 66 -14.62 -8.55 -1.52
C TYR A 66 -13.68 -7.47 -2.06
N GLN A 67 -14.22 -6.45 -2.74
CA GLN A 67 -13.43 -5.31 -3.22
C GLN A 67 -12.85 -4.50 -2.06
N ALA A 68 -13.63 -4.24 -1.02
CA ALA A 68 -13.19 -3.56 0.19
C ALA A 68 -12.07 -4.34 0.89
N TRP A 69 -12.18 -5.67 0.96
CA TRP A 69 -11.13 -6.52 1.52
C TRP A 69 -9.84 -6.40 0.71
N ALA A 70 -9.91 -6.56 -0.62
CA ALA A 70 -8.73 -6.48 -1.48
C ALA A 70 -8.04 -5.11 -1.38
N THR A 71 -8.84 -4.03 -1.35
CA THR A 71 -8.33 -2.66 -1.19
C THR A 71 -7.67 -2.46 0.17
N ALA A 72 -8.30 -2.94 1.25
CA ALA A 72 -7.73 -2.82 2.59
C ALA A 72 -6.42 -3.59 2.72
N GLU A 73 -6.34 -4.78 2.13
CA GLU A 73 -5.12 -5.59 2.12
C GLU A 73 -3.99 -4.90 1.36
N GLU A 74 -4.27 -4.34 0.19
CA GLU A 74 -3.30 -3.58 -0.59
C GLU A 74 -2.74 -2.38 0.18
N LEU A 75 -3.63 -1.54 0.74
CA LEU A 75 -3.23 -0.33 1.46
C LEU A 75 -2.39 -0.65 2.71
N ILE A 76 -2.84 -1.60 3.54
CA ILE A 76 -2.13 -1.98 4.76
C ILE A 76 -0.75 -2.56 4.43
N LEU A 77 -0.65 -3.43 3.42
CA LEU A 77 0.64 -4.06 3.07
C LEU A 77 1.60 -3.08 2.40
N ALA A 78 1.10 -2.17 1.56
CA ALA A 78 1.92 -1.15 0.90
C ALA A 78 2.59 -0.19 1.88
N GLU A 79 1.87 0.22 2.93
CA GLU A 79 2.39 1.14 3.96
C GLU A 79 3.18 0.42 5.07
N HIS A 80 3.12 -0.91 5.14
CA HIS A 80 3.73 -1.64 6.23
C HIS A 80 5.26 -1.55 6.19
N LEU A 81 5.87 -1.04 7.27
CA LEU A 81 7.32 -0.81 7.34
C LEU A 81 8.16 -2.06 7.03
N LEU A 82 7.72 -3.24 7.47
CA LEU A 82 8.44 -4.51 7.22
C LEU A 82 8.33 -5.02 5.77
N MET A 83 7.49 -4.39 4.94
CA MET A 83 7.33 -4.70 3.51
C MET A 83 8.12 -3.75 2.61
N GLN A 84 8.74 -2.71 3.20
CA GLN A 84 9.66 -1.82 2.49
C GLN A 84 11.05 -2.47 2.42
N PRO A 85 11.79 -2.37 1.31
CA PRO A 85 13.16 -2.87 1.24
C PRO A 85 14.07 -2.15 2.25
N GLU A 86 15.22 -2.75 2.57
CA GLU A 86 16.26 -2.01 3.29
C GLU A 86 16.68 -0.78 2.47
N PRO A 87 16.80 0.41 3.09
CA PRO A 87 17.28 1.58 2.39
C PRO A 87 18.70 1.30 1.92
N ASP A 88 18.89 1.27 0.60
CA ASP A 88 20.19 1.11 0.01
C ASP A 88 20.97 2.42 0.24
N PRO A 89 22.07 2.41 1.02
CA PRO A 89 22.86 3.61 1.28
C PRO A 89 23.54 4.14 0.01
N THR A 90 23.55 3.37 -1.08
CA THR A 90 24.06 3.77 -2.40
C THR A 90 22.96 4.08 -3.41
N ALA A 91 21.69 3.90 -3.06
CA ALA A 91 20.61 4.41 -3.89
C ALA A 91 20.64 5.93 -3.83
N GLU A 92 21.09 6.54 -4.94
CA GLU A 92 20.82 7.94 -5.22
C GLU A 92 19.32 8.13 -5.04
N THR A 93 18.94 8.95 -4.06
CA THR A 93 17.57 9.46 -4.00
C THR A 93 17.36 10.09 -5.37
N PRO A 94 16.30 9.75 -6.14
CA PRO A 94 16.01 10.54 -7.30
C PRO A 94 15.73 11.93 -6.76
N GLU A 95 16.73 12.81 -6.79
CA GLU A 95 16.50 14.23 -6.77
C GLU A 95 15.47 14.40 -7.88
N ALA A 96 14.24 14.70 -7.49
CA ALA A 96 13.31 15.26 -8.44
C ALA A 96 14.10 16.44 -9.00
N ASP A 97 14.58 16.31 -10.23
CA ASP A 97 15.17 17.41 -10.95
C ASP A 97 14.02 18.42 -11.03
N ASP A 98 13.95 19.30 -10.04
CA ASP A 98 12.85 20.24 -9.84
C ASP A 98 12.63 21.04 -11.14
N GLY A 99 13.69 21.21 -11.92
CA GLY A 99 13.66 21.77 -13.27
C GLY A 99 12.84 20.97 -14.29
N ASP A 100 12.96 19.64 -14.33
CA ASP A 100 12.19 18.79 -15.26
C ASP A 100 10.70 18.75 -14.87
N LEU A 101 10.40 18.68 -13.56
CA LEU A 101 9.02 18.72 -13.10
C LEU A 101 8.35 20.08 -13.37
N GLU A 102 9.06 21.18 -13.10
CA GLU A 102 8.57 22.53 -13.39
C GLU A 102 8.40 22.76 -14.90
N HIS A 103 9.31 22.24 -15.72
CA HIS A 103 9.20 22.31 -17.18
C HIS A 103 7.97 21.56 -17.70
N ARG A 104 7.70 20.35 -17.18
CA ARG A 104 6.51 19.56 -17.54
C ARG A 104 5.21 20.27 -17.13
N TYR A 105 5.16 20.87 -15.95
CA TYR A 105 3.99 21.63 -15.51
C TYR A 105 3.75 22.87 -16.36
N ARG A 106 4.81 23.57 -16.76
CA ARG A 106 4.72 24.73 -17.67
C ARG A 106 4.17 24.33 -19.04
N LEU A 107 4.69 23.24 -19.61
CA LEU A 107 4.22 22.70 -20.89
C LEU A 107 2.73 22.30 -20.83
N LEU A 108 2.31 21.64 -19.75
CA LEU A 108 0.91 21.27 -19.54
C LEU A 108 -0.01 22.49 -19.43
N ALA A 109 0.45 23.54 -18.74
CA ALA A 109 -0.30 24.80 -18.63
C ALA A 109 -0.46 25.50 -19.99
N GLU A 110 0.60 25.53 -20.81
CA GLU A 110 0.56 26.09 -22.17
C GLU A 110 -0.40 25.33 -23.08
N ILE A 111 -0.37 23.99 -23.05
CA ILE A 111 -1.29 23.14 -23.82
C ILE A 111 -2.74 23.41 -23.39
N ASN A 112 -2.98 23.47 -22.07
CA ASN A 112 -4.33 23.69 -21.55
C ASN A 112 -4.86 25.09 -21.88
N GLN A 113 -4.00 26.11 -21.93
CA GLN A 113 -4.37 27.44 -22.41
C GLN A 113 -4.68 27.44 -23.91
N ALA A 114 -3.85 26.81 -24.74
CA ALA A 114 -4.08 26.72 -26.18
C ALA A 114 -5.40 26.02 -26.53
N ILE A 115 -5.80 25.01 -25.76
CA ILE A 115 -7.05 24.26 -25.95
C ILE A 115 -8.27 25.08 -25.49
N ASN A 116 -8.16 25.87 -24.43
CA ASN A 116 -9.29 26.58 -23.81
C ASN A 116 -9.41 28.06 -24.20
N THR A 117 -8.60 28.55 -25.14
CA THR A 117 -8.76 29.91 -25.67
C THR A 117 -9.85 29.89 -26.75
N PRO A 118 -10.98 30.58 -26.57
CA PRO A 118 -11.99 30.68 -27.63
C PRO A 118 -11.45 31.48 -28.82
N LEU A 119 -11.77 31.02 -30.04
CA LEU A 119 -11.48 31.68 -31.32
C LEU A 119 -12.05 33.10 -31.37
#